data_AF-A0A6N6Z3Z2-F1
#
_entry.id   AF-A0A6N6Z3Z2-F1
#
_cell.length_a   1.000
_cell.length_b   1.000
_cell.length_c   1.000
_cell.angle_alpha   90.00
_cell.angle_beta   90.00
_cell.angle_gamma   90.00
#
_symmetry.space_group_name_H-M   'P 1'
#
loop_
_entity.id
_entity.type
_entity.pdbx_description
1 polymer ?
#
loop_
_entity_poly.entity_id
_entity_poly.type
_entity_poly.pdbx_seq_one_letter_code
_entity_poly.pdbx_strand_id
1 'polypeptide(L)'
;MKTTIFSSTRWREAQQRTRFSAVRQLSPESLARQLDAFHAGDLRGAALTWEAIERRDDVVQSVAAKRKAAAARHGWEILTTEDSPTARRHQEALTAFYRQLTAVNALDENERGGFQLLVRQMLDAIGKRYAVHELVWQPTPDGMTAEFRFVPLWFFENRTGRLRFLEQEHALEGRALEQNGWMITVGPGVMEACSIAYLFKSLPLRDWLVYCERNGMPGIKGTTDAPPGSAEWEAAREAVESFGAEFHALMGRGTELEAIHMETSGTLPYPQLVERMDRAMVVLWRGADLGTISRGAGVGASLQQEESDLLAESDAQLVSEVLQTQVNRPLLRSLFDEEPRATIEVRAGRTTQPERDLQVYRLAWEMGIPLSAHDFRERFHLAEPTEETALIGDAKGAQSRG
;
A
#
# COMPACT_ATOMS: atom_id res chain seq x y z
N MET A 1 -15.01 3.91 -32.32
CA MET A 1 -14.87 2.60 -31.63
C MET A 1 -13.38 2.38 -31.44
N LYS A 2 -12.80 2.61 -30.26
CA LYS A 2 -11.37 2.36 -30.04
C LYS A 2 -11.20 1.07 -29.25
N THR A 3 -10.45 0.17 -29.87
CA THR A 3 -10.02 -1.13 -29.39
C THR A 3 -9.08 -0.95 -28.21
N THR A 4 -9.37 -1.62 -27.09
CA THR A 4 -8.45 -1.72 -25.96
C THR A 4 -7.11 -2.28 -26.44
N ILE A 5 -6.03 -1.58 -26.10
CA ILE A 5 -4.66 -2.00 -26.43
C ILE A 5 -4.31 -3.25 -25.60
N PHE A 6 -4.82 -3.34 -24.36
CA PHE A 6 -4.75 -4.54 -23.52
C PHE A 6 -5.99 -5.43 -23.67
N SER A 7 -5.85 -6.61 -24.28
CA SER A 7 -6.91 -7.63 -24.32
C SER A 7 -6.88 -8.50 -23.06
N SER A 8 -7.87 -8.37 -22.17
CA SER A 8 -7.93 -9.10 -20.90
C SER A 8 -8.11 -10.62 -21.06
N THR A 9 -8.69 -11.09 -22.16
CA THR A 9 -8.99 -12.52 -22.39
C THR A 9 -7.73 -13.36 -22.62
N ARG A 10 -6.77 -12.88 -23.43
CA ARG A 10 -5.54 -13.64 -23.76
C ARG A 10 -4.60 -13.78 -22.56
N TRP A 11 -4.59 -12.81 -21.65
CA TRP A 11 -3.64 -12.78 -20.52
C TRP A 11 -4.14 -13.46 -19.26
N ARG A 12 -5.46 -13.50 -19.02
CA ARG A 12 -6.05 -14.30 -17.93
C ARG A 12 -5.69 -15.78 -18.07
N GLU A 13 -5.65 -16.30 -19.30
CA GLU A 13 -5.23 -17.68 -19.58
C GLU A 13 -3.73 -17.90 -19.31
N ALA A 14 -2.88 -16.93 -19.64
CA ALA A 14 -1.44 -16.99 -19.35
C ALA A 14 -1.15 -16.95 -17.84
N GLN A 15 -1.88 -16.12 -17.09
CA GLN A 15 -1.76 -15.98 -15.63
C GLN A 15 -2.25 -17.24 -14.88
N GLN A 16 -3.35 -17.86 -15.32
CA GLN A 16 -3.82 -19.12 -14.75
C GLN A 16 -2.85 -20.28 -15.01
N ARG A 17 -2.07 -20.21 -16.11
CA ARG A 17 -1.03 -21.20 -16.45
C ARG A 17 0.28 -20.96 -15.69
N THR A 18 0.61 -19.72 -15.35
CA THR A 18 1.78 -19.41 -14.52
C THR A 18 1.50 -19.77 -13.06
N ARG A 19 1.74 -21.04 -12.73
CA ARG A 19 1.88 -21.59 -11.36
C ARG A 19 3.09 -21.01 -10.61
N PHE A 20 3.51 -19.78 -10.91
CA PHE A 20 4.67 -19.13 -10.32
C PHE A 20 4.32 -18.65 -8.92
N SER A 21 4.67 -19.45 -7.91
CA SER A 21 4.60 -19.00 -6.51
C SER A 21 5.89 -18.25 -6.18
N ALA A 22 5.96 -16.98 -6.59
CA ALA A 22 7.12 -16.10 -6.42
C ALA A 22 7.72 -16.14 -5.00
N VAL A 23 6.84 -16.25 -3.98
CA VAL A 23 7.23 -16.25 -2.56
C VAL A 23 7.65 -17.63 -2.05
N ARG A 24 7.19 -18.74 -2.64
CA ARG A 24 7.49 -20.10 -2.12
C ARG A 24 8.95 -20.52 -2.38
N GLN A 25 9.65 -19.80 -3.26
CA GLN A 25 11.05 -20.07 -3.63
C GLN A 25 11.96 -18.85 -3.43
N LEU A 26 11.53 -17.87 -2.62
CA LEU A 26 12.33 -16.67 -2.41
C LEU A 26 13.55 -16.99 -1.52
N SER A 27 14.74 -16.91 -2.10
CA SER A 27 16.04 -17.02 -1.43
C SER A 27 16.84 -15.71 -1.57
N PRO A 28 17.90 -15.48 -0.77
CA PRO A 28 18.79 -14.34 -0.95
C PRO A 28 19.33 -14.21 -2.38
N GLU A 29 19.78 -15.31 -2.98
CA GLU A 29 20.34 -15.34 -4.33
C GLU A 29 19.27 -15.07 -5.40
N SER A 30 18.06 -15.58 -5.20
CA SER A 30 16.92 -15.30 -6.08
C SER A 30 16.54 -13.82 -6.02
N LEU A 31 16.43 -13.25 -4.81
CA LEU A 31 16.04 -11.86 -4.64
C LEU A 31 17.10 -10.91 -5.22
N ALA A 32 18.38 -11.13 -4.91
CA ALA A 32 19.48 -10.32 -5.45
C ALA A 32 19.44 -10.28 -6.99
N ARG A 33 19.30 -11.44 -7.63
CA ARG A 33 19.18 -11.54 -9.10
C ARG A 33 17.98 -10.78 -9.65
N GLN A 34 16.84 -10.81 -8.94
CA GLN A 34 15.63 -10.08 -9.35
C GLN A 34 15.81 -8.56 -9.23
N LEU A 35 16.52 -8.09 -8.20
CA LEU A 35 16.82 -6.67 -8.00
C LEU A 35 17.83 -6.17 -9.05
N ASP A 36 18.90 -6.93 -9.31
CA ASP A 36 19.87 -6.61 -10.36
C ASP A 36 19.20 -6.55 -11.74
N ALA A 37 18.30 -7.51 -12.02
CA ALA A 37 17.51 -7.52 -13.25
C ALA A 37 16.58 -6.30 -13.35
N PHE A 38 15.96 -5.89 -12.25
CA PHE A 38 15.12 -4.70 -12.20
C PHE A 38 15.92 -3.43 -12.54
N HIS A 39 17.13 -3.29 -12.00
CA HIS A 39 18.04 -2.18 -12.33
C HIS A 39 18.53 -2.23 -13.79
N ALA A 40 18.67 -3.42 -14.36
CA ALA A 40 18.96 -3.61 -15.78
C ALA A 40 17.74 -3.38 -16.71
N GLY A 41 16.56 -3.07 -16.15
CA GLY A 41 15.34 -2.80 -16.89
C GLY A 41 14.44 -4.00 -17.14
N ASP A 42 14.74 -5.18 -16.60
CA ASP A 42 13.83 -6.32 -16.57
C ASP A 42 13.00 -6.31 -15.27
N LEU A 43 11.78 -5.83 -15.37
CA LEU A 43 10.97 -5.53 -14.19
C LEU A 43 10.22 -6.76 -13.65
N ARG A 44 10.11 -7.83 -14.46
CA ARG A 44 9.15 -8.93 -14.22
C ARG A 44 9.40 -9.66 -12.91
N GLY A 45 10.64 -10.06 -12.66
CA GLY A 45 11.00 -10.87 -11.49
C GLY A 45 10.68 -10.16 -10.18
N ALA A 46 11.17 -8.93 -10.02
CA ALA A 46 10.93 -8.14 -8.83
C ALA A 46 9.46 -7.75 -8.69
N ALA A 47 8.78 -7.34 -9.78
CA ALA A 47 7.37 -6.95 -9.73
C ALA A 47 6.47 -8.09 -9.23
N LEU A 48 6.64 -9.32 -9.74
CA LEU A 48 5.88 -10.48 -9.27
C LEU A 48 6.15 -10.81 -7.79
N THR A 49 7.41 -10.74 -7.38
CA THR A 49 7.80 -10.96 -5.98
C THR A 49 7.15 -9.90 -5.07
N TRP A 50 7.22 -8.63 -5.46
CA TRP A 50 6.66 -7.53 -4.68
C TRP A 50 5.13 -7.58 -4.60
N GLU A 51 4.43 -7.89 -5.69
CA GLU A 51 2.97 -8.12 -5.66
C GLU A 51 2.59 -9.26 -4.70
N ALA A 52 3.39 -10.33 -4.69
CA ALA A 52 3.14 -11.46 -3.82
C ALA A 52 3.43 -11.15 -2.34
N ILE A 53 4.47 -10.36 -2.05
CA ILE A 53 4.76 -9.88 -0.69
C ILE A 53 3.65 -8.95 -0.21
N GLU A 54 3.28 -7.93 -1.00
CA GLU A 54 2.25 -6.95 -0.63
C GLU A 54 0.89 -7.60 -0.34
N ARG A 55 0.58 -8.72 -1.01
CA ARG A 55 -0.66 -9.47 -0.80
C ARG A 55 -0.62 -10.44 0.39
N ARG A 56 0.55 -10.98 0.73
CA ARG A 56 0.66 -12.12 1.67
C ARG A 56 1.30 -11.78 3.00
N ASP A 57 2.16 -10.77 3.05
CA ASP A 57 2.76 -10.30 4.30
C ASP A 57 1.77 -9.39 5.03
N ASP A 58 1.48 -9.73 6.27
CA ASP A 58 0.53 -9.06 7.15
C ASP A 58 0.89 -7.60 7.43
N VAL A 59 2.18 -7.31 7.59
CA VAL A 59 2.67 -5.95 7.83
C VAL A 59 2.58 -5.11 6.55
N VAL A 60 3.15 -5.58 5.43
CA VAL A 60 3.13 -4.84 4.16
C VAL A 60 1.70 -4.56 3.71
N GLN A 61 0.83 -5.58 3.74
CA GLN A 61 -0.57 -5.44 3.34
C GLN A 61 -1.27 -4.30 4.10
N SER A 62 -1.01 -4.19 5.41
CA SER A 62 -1.58 -3.16 6.27
C SER A 62 -1.03 -1.77 5.98
N VAL A 63 0.31 -1.61 5.95
CA VAL A 63 0.94 -0.28 5.83
C VAL A 63 0.82 0.31 4.43
N ALA A 64 0.93 -0.51 3.38
CA ALA A 64 0.79 -0.09 2.00
C ALA A 64 -0.65 0.39 1.73
N ALA A 65 -1.65 -0.37 2.18
CA ALA A 65 -3.06 0.00 2.04
C ALA A 65 -3.38 1.31 2.76
N LYS A 66 -2.87 1.50 3.99
CA LYS A 66 -3.09 2.73 4.77
C LYS A 66 -2.47 3.95 4.12
N ARG A 67 -1.25 3.84 3.57
CA ARG A 67 -0.59 4.96 2.88
C ARG A 67 -1.35 5.36 1.61
N LYS A 68 -1.68 4.40 0.75
CA LYS A 68 -2.47 4.65 -0.47
C LYS A 68 -3.85 5.26 -0.16
N ALA A 69 -4.51 4.80 0.91
CA ALA A 69 -5.81 5.32 1.32
C ALA A 69 -5.76 6.74 1.91
N ALA A 70 -4.65 7.11 2.57
CA ALA A 70 -4.49 8.43 3.19
C ALA A 70 -4.60 9.56 2.16
N ALA A 71 -3.97 9.42 0.99
CA ALA A 71 -4.08 10.40 -0.09
C ALA A 71 -5.41 10.28 -0.87
N ALA A 72 -5.92 9.06 -1.09
CA ALA A 72 -7.09 8.85 -1.95
C ALA A 72 -8.44 9.33 -1.34
N ARG A 73 -8.56 9.43 -0.02
CA ARG A 73 -9.85 9.64 0.66
C ARG A 73 -10.37 11.08 0.66
N HIS A 74 -9.52 12.07 0.40
CA HIS A 74 -9.84 13.49 0.61
C HIS A 74 -10.41 14.21 -0.62
N GLY A 75 -10.54 13.50 -1.74
CA GLY A 75 -11.10 14.03 -2.98
C GLY A 75 -10.12 14.94 -3.73
N TRP A 76 -10.67 15.76 -4.62
CA TRP A 76 -9.92 16.64 -5.50
C TRP A 76 -10.66 17.95 -5.70
N GLU A 77 -9.92 18.96 -6.14
CA GLU A 77 -10.47 20.21 -6.63
C GLU A 77 -9.77 20.64 -7.91
N ILE A 78 -10.45 21.47 -8.70
CA ILE A 78 -9.86 22.08 -9.89
C ILE A 78 -9.61 23.56 -9.59
N LEU A 79 -8.34 23.93 -9.60
CA LEU A 79 -7.89 25.30 -9.40
C LEU A 79 -7.65 25.96 -10.75
N THR A 80 -7.98 27.24 -10.86
CA THR A 80 -7.68 28.06 -12.04
C THR A 80 -6.50 28.98 -11.76
N THR A 81 -5.69 29.26 -12.79
CA THR A 81 -4.55 30.19 -12.66
C THR A 81 -4.98 31.66 -12.68
N GLU A 82 -6.17 31.94 -13.19
CA GLU A 82 -6.74 33.28 -13.38
C GLU A 82 -8.27 33.22 -13.41
N ASP A 83 -8.92 34.37 -13.24
CA ASP A 83 -10.35 34.53 -13.50
C ASP A 83 -10.57 35.03 -14.93
N SER A 84 -10.65 34.10 -15.87
CA SER A 84 -10.99 34.36 -17.26
C SER A 84 -12.07 33.39 -17.76
N PRO A 85 -12.85 33.76 -18.80
CA PRO A 85 -13.81 32.85 -19.41
C PRO A 85 -13.17 31.53 -19.88
N THR A 86 -11.94 31.59 -20.39
CA THR A 86 -11.16 30.39 -20.77
C THR A 86 -10.87 29.51 -19.56
N ALA A 87 -10.38 30.10 -18.46
CA ALA A 87 -10.05 29.35 -17.25
C ALA A 87 -11.29 28.64 -16.66
N ARG A 88 -12.45 29.30 -16.67
CA ARG A 88 -13.73 28.69 -16.25
C ARG A 88 -14.14 27.52 -17.14
N ARG A 89 -14.02 27.66 -18.47
CA ARG A 89 -14.29 26.56 -19.41
C ARG A 89 -13.36 25.36 -19.19
N HIS A 90 -12.07 25.61 -18.95
CA HIS A 90 -11.12 24.55 -18.61
C HIS A 90 -11.48 23.87 -17.29
N GLN A 91 -11.87 24.66 -16.27
CA GLN A 91 -12.32 24.14 -14.99
C GLN A 91 -13.55 23.26 -15.12
N GLU A 92 -14.56 23.69 -15.88
CA GLU A 92 -15.78 22.93 -16.16
C GLU A 92 -15.48 21.61 -16.88
N ALA A 93 -14.65 21.65 -17.93
CA ALA A 93 -14.26 20.47 -18.70
C ALA A 93 -13.51 19.44 -17.84
N LEU A 94 -12.53 19.87 -17.04
CA LEU A 94 -11.82 18.98 -16.11
C LEU A 94 -12.77 18.43 -15.04
N THR A 95 -13.66 19.27 -14.50
CA THR A 95 -14.63 18.85 -13.49
C THR A 95 -15.56 17.75 -14.05
N ALA A 96 -16.06 17.91 -15.28
CA ALA A 96 -16.84 16.89 -15.95
C ALA A 96 -16.03 15.60 -16.20
N PHE A 97 -14.80 15.73 -16.70
CA PHE A 97 -13.88 14.62 -16.95
C PHE A 97 -13.68 13.77 -15.68
N TYR A 98 -13.28 14.40 -14.57
CA TYR A 98 -12.94 13.71 -13.32
C TYR A 98 -14.15 13.14 -12.57
N ARG A 99 -15.35 13.70 -12.79
CA ARG A 99 -16.60 13.13 -12.27
C ARG A 99 -17.05 11.87 -13.01
N GLN A 100 -16.76 11.79 -14.31
CA GLN A 100 -17.23 10.70 -15.18
C GLN A 100 -16.18 9.61 -15.40
N LEU A 101 -14.91 9.83 -15.03
CA LEU A 101 -13.85 8.86 -15.25
C LEU A 101 -14.13 7.54 -14.52
N THR A 102 -13.61 6.47 -15.12
CA THR A 102 -13.60 5.15 -14.51
C THR A 102 -12.16 4.65 -14.37
N ALA A 103 -11.91 3.88 -13.32
CA ALA A 103 -10.65 3.19 -13.11
C ALA A 103 -10.93 1.70 -12.91
N VAL A 104 -10.13 0.86 -13.55
CA VAL A 104 -10.27 -0.60 -13.49
C VAL A 104 -8.91 -1.28 -13.43
N ASN A 105 -8.83 -2.46 -12.84
CA ASN A 105 -7.65 -3.32 -12.99
C ASN A 105 -7.75 -4.13 -14.28
N ALA A 106 -6.71 -4.10 -15.12
CA ALA A 106 -6.74 -4.73 -16.43
C ALA A 106 -6.83 -6.27 -16.37
N LEU A 107 -6.37 -6.89 -15.28
CA LEU A 107 -6.45 -8.33 -15.06
C LEU A 107 -7.75 -8.73 -14.34
N ASP A 108 -8.02 -8.08 -13.20
CA ASP A 108 -9.23 -8.30 -12.41
C ASP A 108 -10.19 -7.13 -12.58
N GLU A 109 -10.98 -7.18 -13.65
CA GLU A 109 -11.95 -6.13 -13.90
C GLU A 109 -13.11 -6.12 -12.89
N ASN A 110 -13.12 -6.93 -11.82
CA ASN A 110 -14.05 -6.70 -10.71
C ASN A 110 -13.60 -5.53 -9.82
N GLU A 111 -12.31 -5.21 -9.83
CA GLU A 111 -11.78 -4.00 -9.22
C GLU A 111 -12.10 -2.81 -10.14
N ARG A 112 -13.28 -2.20 -9.94
CA ARG A 112 -13.72 -0.99 -10.67
C ARG A 112 -14.13 0.12 -9.70
N GLY A 113 -13.91 1.36 -10.11
CA GLY A 113 -14.24 2.55 -9.32
C GLY A 113 -14.04 3.83 -10.12
N GLY A 114 -14.05 4.97 -9.43
CA GLY A 114 -13.74 6.28 -10.00
C GLY A 114 -12.39 6.81 -9.53
N PHE A 115 -12.33 8.12 -9.29
CA PHE A 115 -11.09 8.83 -8.93
C PHE A 115 -10.33 8.23 -7.74
N GLN A 116 -11.02 7.87 -6.66
CA GLN A 116 -10.35 7.31 -5.48
C GLN A 116 -9.59 6.02 -5.79
N LEU A 117 -10.12 5.16 -6.66
CA LEU A 117 -9.44 3.94 -7.07
C LEU A 117 -8.24 4.27 -7.95
N LEU A 118 -8.38 5.22 -8.89
CA LEU A 118 -7.28 5.71 -9.72
C LEU A 118 -6.10 6.16 -8.85
N VAL A 119 -6.35 7.01 -7.84
CA VAL A 119 -5.31 7.49 -6.92
C VAL A 119 -4.63 6.30 -6.22
N ARG A 120 -5.38 5.34 -5.68
CA ARG A 120 -4.79 4.17 -5.00
C ARG A 120 -3.90 3.34 -5.92
N GLN A 121 -4.30 3.18 -7.18
CA GLN A 121 -3.55 2.44 -8.19
C GLN A 121 -2.30 3.22 -8.64
N MET A 122 -2.39 4.54 -8.83
CA MET A 122 -1.23 5.40 -9.14
C MET A 122 -0.17 5.32 -8.04
N LEU A 123 -0.61 5.30 -6.78
CA LEU A 123 0.27 5.21 -5.61
C LEU A 123 0.87 3.80 -5.42
N ASP A 124 0.58 2.83 -6.30
CA ASP A 124 1.36 1.59 -6.36
C ASP A 124 2.84 1.85 -6.68
N ALA A 125 3.13 2.98 -7.36
CA ALA A 125 4.47 3.45 -7.65
C ALA A 125 5.31 3.75 -6.40
N ILE A 126 4.69 4.01 -5.24
CA ILE A 126 5.40 4.15 -3.96
C ILE A 126 6.17 2.88 -3.64
N GLY A 127 5.50 1.73 -3.78
CA GLY A 127 6.10 0.43 -3.56
C GLY A 127 7.00 0.03 -4.70
N LYS A 128 6.45 -0.03 -5.92
CA LYS A 128 7.07 -0.74 -7.05
C LYS A 128 7.84 0.17 -8.01
N ARG A 129 8.13 1.41 -7.61
CA ARG A 129 8.76 2.49 -8.40
C ARG A 129 7.89 3.02 -9.54
N TYR A 130 7.14 2.18 -10.22
CA TYR A 130 6.27 2.55 -11.33
C TYR A 130 4.84 2.01 -11.12
N ALA A 131 3.85 2.81 -11.50
CA ALA A 131 2.46 2.37 -11.71
C ALA A 131 2.03 2.85 -13.10
N VAL A 132 1.41 1.96 -13.87
CA VAL A 132 1.11 2.22 -15.29
C VAL A 132 -0.37 2.01 -15.56
N HIS A 133 -0.97 2.97 -16.25
CA HIS A 133 -2.36 2.90 -16.68
C HIS A 133 -2.45 3.07 -18.20
N GLU A 134 -3.21 2.20 -18.85
CA GLU A 134 -3.69 2.43 -20.21
C GLU A 134 -4.85 3.43 -20.15
N LEU A 135 -4.83 4.44 -21.02
CA LEU A 135 -5.86 5.47 -21.12
C LEU A 135 -6.79 5.17 -22.30
N VAL A 136 -8.01 4.74 -22.00
CA VAL A 136 -9.05 4.54 -23.02
C VAL A 136 -9.97 5.74 -23.01
N TRP A 137 -9.69 6.71 -23.88
CA TRP A 137 -10.48 7.93 -24.03
C TRP A 137 -11.89 7.63 -24.59
N GLN A 138 -12.90 8.21 -23.96
CA GLN A 138 -14.32 8.01 -24.27
C GLN A 138 -15.02 9.36 -24.49
N PRO A 139 -15.63 9.61 -25.66
CA PRO A 139 -16.44 10.81 -25.86
C PRO A 139 -17.73 10.74 -25.03
N THR A 140 -18.14 11.87 -24.46
CA THR A 140 -19.37 12.02 -23.70
C THR A 140 -20.19 13.20 -24.24
N PRO A 141 -21.49 13.30 -23.95
CA PRO A 141 -22.29 14.46 -24.38
C PRO A 141 -21.73 15.81 -23.88
N ASP A 142 -21.08 15.79 -22.72
CA ASP A 142 -20.49 16.97 -22.07
C ASP A 142 -19.01 17.19 -22.44
N GLY A 143 -18.45 16.38 -23.35
CA GLY A 143 -17.06 16.48 -23.80
C GLY A 143 -16.36 15.13 -23.91
N MET A 144 -15.40 14.88 -23.03
CA MET A 144 -14.56 13.69 -23.04
C MET A 144 -14.34 13.18 -21.62
N THR A 145 -14.25 11.87 -21.46
CA THR A 145 -13.77 11.19 -20.26
C THR A 145 -12.77 10.08 -20.64
N ALA A 146 -12.28 9.31 -19.69
CA ALA A 146 -11.43 8.15 -19.95
C ALA A 146 -11.65 7.02 -18.93
N GLU A 147 -11.49 5.79 -19.40
CA GLU A 147 -11.28 4.62 -18.54
C GLU A 147 -9.77 4.40 -18.36
N PHE A 148 -9.32 4.43 -17.11
CA PHE A 148 -7.95 4.17 -16.70
C PHE A 148 -7.81 2.70 -16.33
N ARG A 149 -7.04 1.94 -17.12
CA ARG A 149 -6.83 0.51 -16.88
C ARG A 149 -5.47 0.29 -16.25
N PHE A 150 -5.41 -0.03 -14.96
CA PHE A 150 -4.16 -0.34 -14.27
C PHE A 150 -3.57 -1.64 -14.80
N VAL A 151 -2.35 -1.56 -15.36
CA VAL A 151 -1.64 -2.69 -15.94
C VAL A 151 -0.45 -3.03 -15.04
N PRO A 152 -0.33 -4.29 -14.58
CA PRO A 152 0.78 -4.72 -13.73
C PRO A 152 2.16 -4.49 -14.32
N LEU A 153 3.13 -4.18 -13.46
CA LEU A 153 4.46 -3.75 -13.89
C LEU A 153 5.24 -4.83 -14.65
N TRP A 154 4.94 -6.10 -14.42
CA TRP A 154 5.57 -7.22 -15.11
C TRP A 154 5.16 -7.38 -16.59
N PHE A 155 4.26 -6.54 -17.09
CA PHE A 155 4.01 -6.34 -18.52
C PHE A 155 4.94 -5.30 -19.17
N PHE A 156 5.92 -4.77 -18.44
CA PHE A 156 6.80 -3.72 -18.95
C PHE A 156 8.28 -4.04 -18.75
N GLU A 157 9.09 -3.46 -19.62
CA GLU A 157 10.56 -3.39 -19.48
C GLU A 157 11.03 -1.93 -19.62
N ASN A 158 12.21 -1.64 -19.08
CA ASN A 158 12.83 -0.31 -19.04
C ASN A 158 14.29 -0.31 -19.53
N ARG A 159 14.71 -1.26 -20.37
CA ARG A 159 16.11 -1.44 -20.79
C ARG A 159 16.67 -0.23 -21.55
N THR A 160 15.78 0.56 -22.15
CA THR A 160 16.11 1.76 -22.93
C THR A 160 16.02 3.07 -22.13
N GLY A 161 15.70 3.00 -20.83
CA GLY A 161 15.40 4.18 -19.99
C GLY A 161 13.99 4.75 -20.20
N ARG A 162 13.17 4.13 -21.04
CA ARG A 162 11.72 4.39 -21.16
C ARG A 162 10.97 3.07 -21.02
N LEU A 163 9.82 3.12 -20.34
CA LEU A 163 8.93 1.95 -20.23
C LEU A 163 8.38 1.55 -21.60
N ARG A 164 8.35 0.24 -21.84
CA ARG A 164 7.88 -0.38 -23.08
C ARG A 164 7.00 -1.58 -22.74
N PHE A 165 5.91 -1.76 -23.48
CA PHE A 165 4.90 -2.79 -23.20
C PHE A 165 5.28 -4.13 -23.84
N LEU A 166 5.29 -5.18 -23.04
CA LEU A 166 5.54 -6.56 -23.46
C LEU A 166 4.23 -7.22 -23.88
N GLU A 167 4.04 -7.40 -25.18
CA GLU A 167 2.87 -8.08 -25.75
C GLU A 167 2.91 -9.60 -25.60
N GLN A 168 4.04 -10.16 -25.14
CA GLN A 168 4.19 -11.59 -24.92
C GLN A 168 4.97 -11.83 -23.63
N GLU A 169 4.62 -12.89 -22.89
CA GLU A 169 5.25 -13.20 -21.60
C GLU A 169 6.78 -13.37 -21.69
N HIS A 170 7.26 -13.88 -22.83
CA HIS A 170 8.69 -14.13 -23.08
C HIS A 170 9.32 -13.12 -24.06
N ALA A 171 8.65 -12.00 -24.33
CA ALA A 171 9.23 -10.96 -25.18
C ALA A 171 10.45 -10.34 -24.51
N LEU A 172 11.55 -10.23 -25.26
CA LEU A 172 12.77 -9.56 -24.80
C LEU A 172 12.72 -8.05 -25.04
N GLU A 173 11.92 -7.58 -25.98
CA GLU A 173 11.76 -6.17 -26.29
C GLU A 173 10.28 -5.80 -26.25
N GLY A 174 9.94 -4.76 -25.50
CA GLY A 174 8.60 -4.20 -25.51
C GLY A 174 8.40 -3.27 -26.70
N ARG A 175 7.14 -2.99 -27.05
CA ARG A 175 6.81 -1.88 -27.94
C ARG A 175 6.83 -0.55 -27.17
N ALA A 176 7.17 0.53 -27.86
CA ALA A 176 7.07 1.87 -27.28
C ALA A 176 5.61 2.18 -26.92
N LEU A 177 5.41 2.89 -25.80
CA LEU A 177 4.09 3.31 -25.35
C LEU A 177 3.58 4.46 -26.24
N GLU A 178 2.32 4.36 -26.68
CA GLU A 178 1.68 5.38 -27.49
C GLU A 178 1.53 6.68 -26.69
N GLN A 179 1.86 7.81 -27.33
CA GLN A 179 1.69 9.12 -26.74
C GLN A 179 0.22 9.37 -26.39
N ASN A 180 -0.06 9.83 -25.17
CA ASN A 180 -1.40 10.04 -24.63
C ASN A 180 -2.27 8.76 -24.51
N GLY A 181 -1.76 7.57 -24.84
CA GLY A 181 -2.43 6.29 -24.62
C GLY A 181 -2.09 5.63 -23.29
N TRP A 182 -1.08 6.16 -22.59
CA TRP A 182 -0.55 5.61 -21.35
C TRP A 182 -0.22 6.71 -20.35
N MET A 183 -0.40 6.40 -19.08
CA MET A 183 0.03 7.23 -17.95
C MET A 183 0.99 6.42 -17.08
N ILE A 184 2.10 7.03 -16.69
CA ILE A 184 3.10 6.44 -15.80
C ILE A 184 3.29 7.32 -14.58
N THR A 185 3.02 6.76 -13.40
CA THR A 185 3.39 7.38 -12.12
C THR A 185 4.73 6.81 -11.67
N VAL A 186 5.67 7.68 -11.30
CA VAL A 186 6.98 7.31 -10.78
C VAL A 186 7.07 7.68 -9.30
N GLY A 187 7.33 6.71 -8.43
CA GLY A 187 7.41 6.91 -6.98
C GLY A 187 8.77 6.51 -6.39
N PRO A 188 8.93 6.53 -5.06
CA PRO A 188 10.19 6.20 -4.40
C PRO A 188 10.69 4.76 -4.62
N GLY A 189 9.82 3.76 -4.76
CA GLY A 189 10.24 2.37 -4.98
C GLY A 189 10.68 1.64 -3.71
N VAL A 190 9.94 1.76 -2.61
CA VAL A 190 10.34 1.22 -1.30
C VAL A 190 10.35 -0.31 -1.22
N MET A 191 9.75 -1.01 -2.19
CA MET A 191 9.70 -2.48 -2.18
C MET A 191 11.06 -3.14 -2.39
N GLU A 192 12.04 -2.46 -2.96
CA GLU A 192 13.41 -2.98 -3.03
C GLU A 192 13.94 -3.29 -1.62
N ALA A 193 14.01 -2.27 -0.76
CA ALA A 193 14.43 -2.43 0.64
C ALA A 193 13.43 -3.29 1.45
N CYS A 194 12.13 -3.13 1.22
CA CYS A 194 11.09 -3.87 1.96
C CYS A 194 11.15 -5.38 1.66
N SER A 195 11.47 -5.77 0.42
CA SER A 195 11.60 -7.18 0.05
C SER A 195 12.81 -7.86 0.70
N ILE A 196 13.89 -7.11 0.94
CA ILE A 196 15.05 -7.57 1.72
C ILE A 196 14.65 -7.78 3.19
N ALA A 197 13.92 -6.82 3.78
CA ALA A 197 13.41 -6.96 5.14
C ALA A 197 12.44 -8.14 5.28
N TYR A 198 11.55 -8.34 4.31
CA TYR A 198 10.66 -9.49 4.25
C TYR A 198 11.43 -10.82 4.20
N LEU A 199 12.51 -10.90 3.42
CA LEU A 199 13.35 -12.09 3.38
C LEU A 199 13.98 -12.37 4.75
N PHE A 200 14.52 -11.35 5.41
CA PHE A 200 15.09 -11.49 6.76
C PHE A 200 14.06 -11.68 7.87
N LYS A 201 12.77 -11.42 7.62
CA LYS A 201 11.64 -11.77 8.50
C LYS A 201 11.22 -13.22 8.30
N SER A 202 11.03 -13.63 7.05
CA SER A 202 10.42 -14.92 6.68
C SER A 202 11.30 -16.12 7.01
N LEU A 203 12.61 -16.01 6.83
CA LEU A 203 13.56 -17.08 7.15
C LEU A 203 13.57 -17.45 8.65
N PRO A 204 13.84 -16.51 9.58
CA PRO A 204 13.83 -16.84 11.01
C PRO A 204 12.43 -17.19 11.52
N LEU A 205 11.36 -16.64 10.93
CA LEU A 205 10.00 -17.04 11.29
C LEU A 205 9.75 -18.52 10.96
N ARG A 206 10.18 -18.99 9.79
CA ARG A 206 10.07 -20.41 9.42
C ARG A 206 10.89 -21.28 10.38
N ASP A 207 12.12 -20.89 10.66
CA ASP A 207 13.00 -21.66 11.55
C ASP A 207 12.46 -21.67 12.99
N TRP A 208 11.84 -20.57 13.43
CA TRP A 208 11.15 -20.49 14.71
C TRP A 208 9.92 -21.40 14.77
N LEU A 209 9.13 -21.48 13.71
CA LEU A 209 8.00 -22.41 13.63
C LEU A 209 8.47 -23.87 13.72
N VAL A 210 9.53 -24.24 13.01
CA VAL A 210 10.14 -25.59 13.10
C VAL A 210 10.69 -25.84 14.49
N TYR A 211 11.30 -24.84 15.13
CA TYR A 211 11.75 -24.95 16.52
C TYR A 211 10.57 -25.20 17.47
N CYS A 212 9.48 -24.44 17.32
CA CYS A 212 8.27 -24.59 18.13
C CYS A 212 7.60 -25.96 17.93
N GLU A 213 7.59 -26.50 16.71
CA GLU A 213 7.10 -27.85 16.42
C GLU A 213 7.94 -28.91 17.14
N ARG A 214 9.27 -28.82 17.06
CA ARG A 214 10.19 -29.81 17.63
C ARG A 214 10.32 -29.73 19.16
N ASN A 215 10.24 -28.53 19.73
CA ASN A 215 10.51 -28.28 21.16
C ASN A 215 9.26 -27.88 21.94
N GLY A 216 8.11 -27.72 21.28
CA GLY A 216 6.84 -27.37 21.90
C GLY A 216 6.14 -28.54 22.59
N MET A 217 6.60 -29.78 22.35
CA MET A 217 6.09 -30.98 22.98
C MET A 217 7.22 -31.75 23.67
N PRO A 218 7.14 -32.01 24.99
CA PRO A 218 8.15 -32.82 25.67
C PRO A 218 8.08 -34.27 25.20
N GLY A 219 9.21 -34.82 24.77
CA GLY A 219 9.33 -36.27 24.53
C GLY A 219 9.27 -37.04 25.86
N ILE A 220 8.60 -38.20 25.88
CA ILE A 220 8.46 -39.00 27.09
C ILE A 220 9.43 -40.17 27.06
N LYS A 221 10.33 -40.19 28.04
CA LYS A 221 11.32 -41.25 28.26
C LYS A 221 10.86 -42.13 29.42
N GLY A 222 10.57 -43.39 29.11
CA GLY A 222 10.33 -44.42 30.11
C GLY A 222 11.55 -45.31 30.30
N THR A 223 11.83 -45.69 31.54
CA THR A 223 12.87 -46.66 31.88
C THR A 223 12.28 -47.83 32.65
N THR A 224 12.60 -49.06 32.24
CA THR A 224 12.12 -50.29 32.87
C THR A 224 13.25 -51.30 33.09
N ASP A 225 13.08 -52.16 34.09
CA ASP A 225 13.97 -53.31 34.35
C ASP A 225 13.52 -54.58 33.63
N ALA A 226 12.34 -54.54 33.00
CA ALA A 226 11.79 -55.67 32.29
C ALA A 226 12.71 -56.07 31.12
N PRO A 227 12.97 -57.37 30.91
CA PRO A 227 13.70 -57.81 29.73
C PRO A 227 12.88 -57.53 28.46
N PRO A 228 13.51 -57.13 27.34
CA PRO A 228 12.81 -56.85 26.09
C PRO A 228 11.91 -58.01 25.67
N GLY A 229 10.63 -57.71 25.39
CA GLY A 229 9.62 -58.70 24.98
C GLY A 229 8.91 -59.44 26.13
N SER A 230 9.16 -59.10 27.41
CA SER A 230 8.34 -59.59 28.52
C SER A 230 6.95 -58.93 28.57
N ALA A 231 6.02 -59.54 29.31
CA ALA A 231 4.70 -58.94 29.53
C ALA A 231 4.80 -57.59 30.26
N GLU A 232 5.77 -57.43 31.18
CA GLU A 232 6.00 -56.13 31.85
C GLU A 232 6.65 -55.10 30.91
N TRP A 233 7.46 -55.52 29.93
CA TRP A 233 8.02 -54.63 28.92
C TRP A 233 6.94 -54.07 28.00
N GLU A 234 6.02 -54.91 27.52
CA GLU A 234 4.91 -54.47 26.67
C GLU A 234 3.95 -53.55 27.41
N ALA A 235 3.65 -53.83 28.69
CA ALA A 235 2.84 -52.93 29.52
C ALA A 235 3.52 -51.56 29.72
N ALA A 236 4.84 -51.54 29.90
CA ALA A 236 5.61 -50.30 30.00
C ALA A 236 5.66 -49.54 28.66
N ARG A 237 5.76 -50.26 27.53
CA ARG A 237 5.73 -49.68 26.18
C ARG A 237 4.37 -49.03 25.91
N GLU A 238 3.28 -49.74 26.18
CA GLU A 238 1.91 -49.24 26.03
C GLU A 238 1.64 -48.05 26.95
N ALA A 239 2.14 -48.07 28.18
CA ALA A 239 2.05 -46.93 29.10
C ALA A 239 2.78 -45.70 28.54
N VAL A 240 4.00 -45.85 28.02
CA VAL A 240 4.76 -44.74 27.42
C VAL A 240 4.09 -44.24 26.14
N GLU A 241 3.55 -45.11 25.28
CA GLU A 241 2.82 -44.74 24.05
C GLU A 241 1.46 -44.07 24.31
N SER A 242 0.77 -44.43 25.40
CA SER A 242 -0.52 -43.86 25.79
C SER A 242 -0.46 -42.39 26.24
N PHE A 243 0.76 -41.88 26.45
CA PHE A 243 0.99 -40.60 27.11
C PHE A 243 0.88 -39.38 26.18
N GLY A 244 0.44 -39.57 24.93
CA GLY A 244 -0.02 -38.48 24.05
C GLY A 244 1.07 -37.56 23.50
N ALA A 245 2.36 -37.91 23.67
CA ALA A 245 3.47 -37.21 23.03
C ALA A 245 3.68 -37.72 21.59
N GLU A 246 4.30 -36.93 20.71
CA GLU A 246 4.66 -37.40 19.36
C GLU A 246 5.93 -38.26 19.36
N PHE A 247 6.73 -38.20 20.43
CA PHE A 247 7.97 -38.95 20.58
C PHE A 247 8.00 -39.73 21.90
N HIS A 248 8.22 -41.04 21.78
CA HIS A 248 8.26 -42.00 22.88
C HIS A 248 9.55 -42.82 22.80
N ALA A 249 10.22 -43.00 23.93
CA ALA A 249 11.36 -43.90 24.05
C ALA A 249 11.24 -44.76 25.31
N LEU A 250 11.29 -46.09 25.14
CA LEU A 250 11.39 -47.05 26.23
C LEU A 250 12.81 -47.64 26.25
N MET A 251 13.47 -47.56 27.40
CA MET A 251 14.85 -48.03 27.56
C MET A 251 14.98 -49.02 28.72
N GLY A 252 15.76 -50.09 28.51
CA GLY A 252 16.20 -50.97 29.59
C GLY A 252 17.36 -50.36 30.37
N ARG A 253 17.48 -50.61 31.69
CA ARG A 253 18.65 -50.18 32.47
C ARG A 253 19.96 -50.70 31.85
N GLY A 254 20.91 -49.81 31.59
CA GLY A 254 22.21 -50.11 30.98
C GLY A 254 22.34 -49.74 29.49
N THR A 255 21.26 -49.28 28.85
CA THR A 255 21.33 -48.62 27.54
C THR A 255 21.17 -47.12 27.76
N GLU A 256 22.21 -46.33 27.48
CA GLU A 256 22.15 -44.87 27.49
C GLU A 256 22.30 -44.36 26.05
N LEU A 257 21.26 -43.72 25.53
CA LEU A 257 21.33 -42.87 24.35
C LEU A 257 21.32 -41.45 24.90
N GLU A 258 22.49 -40.83 25.00
CA GLU A 258 22.60 -39.41 25.29
C GLU A 258 22.31 -38.63 24.01
N ALA A 259 21.22 -37.88 24.00
CA ALA A 259 21.05 -36.82 23.02
C ALA A 259 22.17 -35.81 23.26
N ILE A 260 22.92 -35.45 22.21
CA ILE A 260 23.85 -34.33 22.28
C ILE A 260 23.01 -33.07 22.46
N HIS A 261 22.78 -32.69 23.72
CA HIS A 261 22.14 -31.43 24.06
C HIS A 261 23.14 -30.32 23.74
N MET A 262 22.98 -29.67 22.59
CA MET A 262 23.56 -28.33 22.41
C MET A 262 22.73 -27.39 23.29
N GLU A 263 23.07 -27.32 24.58
CA GLU A 263 22.50 -26.36 25.51
C GLU A 263 22.84 -24.94 25.01
N THR A 264 21.94 -24.39 24.20
CA THR A 264 22.01 -22.97 23.86
C THR A 264 21.32 -22.25 25.03
N SER A 265 22.10 -21.91 26.05
CA SER A 265 21.57 -21.16 27.20
C SER A 265 21.27 -19.71 26.77
N GLY A 266 19.99 -19.36 26.66
CA GLY A 266 19.54 -17.99 26.36
C GLY A 266 18.21 -17.90 25.63
N THR A 267 17.63 -16.70 25.59
CA THR A 267 16.46 -16.41 24.76
C THR A 267 16.84 -16.52 23.29
N LEU A 268 16.08 -17.31 22.52
CA LEU A 268 16.32 -17.43 21.09
C LEU A 268 16.15 -16.08 20.38
N PRO A 269 17.01 -15.74 19.40
CA PRO A 269 16.99 -14.43 18.75
C PRO A 269 15.84 -14.27 17.74
N TYR A 270 15.09 -15.33 17.41
CA TYR A 270 14.07 -15.30 16.35
C TYR A 270 13.03 -14.19 16.53
N PRO A 271 12.39 -14.01 17.71
CA PRO A 271 11.34 -12.99 17.87
C PRO A 271 11.89 -11.57 17.71
N GLN A 272 13.10 -11.30 18.23
CA GLN A 272 13.74 -9.98 18.13
C GLN A 272 14.11 -9.63 16.69
N LEU A 273 14.55 -10.63 15.91
CA LEU A 273 14.86 -10.42 14.50
C LEU A 273 13.60 -10.16 13.67
N VAL A 274 12.54 -10.95 13.89
CA VAL A 274 11.23 -10.74 13.24
C VAL A 274 10.67 -9.36 13.57
N GLU A 275 10.66 -8.98 14.85
CA GLU A 275 10.17 -7.67 15.29
C GLU A 275 10.99 -6.50 14.69
N ARG A 276 12.32 -6.64 14.62
CA ARG A 276 13.18 -5.63 13.96
C ARG A 276 12.79 -5.45 12.49
N MET A 277 12.50 -6.55 11.79
CA MET A 277 12.14 -6.50 10.36
C MET A 277 10.76 -5.91 10.16
N ASP A 278 9.78 -6.28 10.98
CA ASP A 278 8.44 -5.67 10.93
C ASP A 278 8.51 -4.16 11.14
N ARG A 279 9.28 -3.68 12.12
CA ARG A 279 9.50 -2.25 12.34
C ARG A 279 10.17 -1.57 11.14
N ALA A 280 11.20 -2.19 10.57
CA ALA A 280 11.86 -1.65 9.37
C ALA A 280 10.89 -1.55 8.19
N MET A 281 10.03 -2.54 7.99
CA MET A 281 9.00 -2.55 6.94
C MET A 281 7.97 -1.44 7.17
N VAL A 282 7.55 -1.22 8.42
CA VAL A 282 6.66 -0.10 8.78
C VAL A 282 7.31 1.25 8.48
N VAL A 283 8.56 1.46 8.91
CA VAL A 283 9.32 2.71 8.69
C VAL A 283 9.47 3.01 7.20
N LEU A 284 9.80 2.01 6.37
CA LEU A 284 9.94 2.18 4.92
C LEU A 284 8.65 2.73 4.27
N TRP A 285 7.49 2.29 4.75
CA TRP A 285 6.21 2.70 4.19
C TRP A 285 5.63 3.96 4.83
N ARG A 286 5.81 4.15 6.15
CA ARG A 286 5.12 5.17 6.95
C ARG A 286 6.04 6.25 7.53
N GLY A 287 7.35 6.15 7.34
CA GLY A 287 8.35 7.08 7.87
C GLY A 287 8.68 6.87 9.36
N ALA A 288 7.68 6.57 10.18
CA ALA A 288 7.84 6.32 11.62
C ALA A 288 7.72 4.84 12.01
N ASP A 289 8.39 4.45 13.11
CA ASP A 289 8.16 3.17 13.78
C ASP A 289 6.93 3.24 14.69
N LEU A 290 5.94 2.37 14.42
CA LEU A 290 4.72 2.23 15.25
C LEU A 290 5.03 1.67 16.65
N GLY A 291 6.10 0.89 16.81
CA GLY A 291 6.41 0.14 18.04
C GLY A 291 7.27 0.88 19.08
N THR A 292 8.14 1.80 18.66
CA THR A 292 9.07 2.48 19.59
C THR A 292 8.45 3.70 20.27
N ILE A 293 7.32 4.18 19.78
CA ILE A 293 6.69 5.42 20.25
C ILE A 293 5.48 5.16 21.18
N SER A 294 4.88 3.97 21.13
CA SER A 294 3.77 3.57 22.00
C SER A 294 4.16 3.24 23.45
N ARG A 295 5.47 3.20 23.77
CA ARG A 295 5.98 2.99 25.14
C ARG A 295 6.38 4.28 25.87
N GLY A 296 6.38 5.44 25.21
CA GLY A 296 6.80 6.72 25.78
C GLY A 296 5.75 7.81 25.60
N ALA A 297 5.07 8.14 26.68
CA ALA A 297 4.23 9.33 26.93
C ALA A 297 3.91 10.24 25.72
N GLY A 298 2.65 10.23 25.25
CA GLY A 298 1.89 11.35 24.62
C GLY A 298 2.47 12.11 23.41
N VAL A 299 3.70 12.63 23.52
CA VAL A 299 4.46 13.40 22.53
C VAL A 299 4.75 12.60 21.25
N GLY A 300 4.77 11.28 21.39
CA GLY A 300 4.97 10.35 20.28
C GLY A 300 3.89 10.36 19.20
N ALA A 301 2.63 10.48 19.59
CA ALA A 301 1.49 10.37 18.69
C ALA A 301 1.39 11.57 17.73
N SER A 302 1.75 12.77 18.19
CA SER A 302 1.71 13.98 17.35
C SER A 302 2.76 13.95 16.24
N LEU A 303 3.98 13.52 16.55
CA LEU A 303 5.07 13.39 15.55
C LEU A 303 4.73 12.32 14.48
N GLN A 304 4.11 11.21 14.88
CA GLN A 304 3.63 10.18 13.95
C GLN A 304 2.55 10.69 13.00
N GLN A 305 1.67 11.55 13.50
CA GLN A 305 0.61 12.15 12.70
C GLN A 305 1.19 13.16 11.70
N GLU A 306 2.11 14.02 12.14
CA GLU A 306 2.79 14.99 11.27
C GLU A 306 3.54 14.30 10.12
N GLU A 307 4.31 13.24 10.40
CA GLU A 307 5.02 12.50 9.35
C GLU A 307 4.06 11.77 8.39
N SER A 308 2.97 11.20 8.93
CA SER A 308 1.94 10.57 8.12
C SER A 308 1.23 11.58 7.20
N ASP A 309 1.01 12.80 7.69
CA ASP A 309 0.38 13.89 6.94
C ASP A 309 1.33 14.40 5.86
N LEU A 310 2.62 14.59 6.18
CA LEU A 310 3.65 14.95 5.20
C LEU A 310 3.74 13.95 4.05
N LEU A 311 3.71 12.64 4.36
CA LEU A 311 3.68 11.61 3.33
C LEU A 311 2.39 11.66 2.49
N ALA A 312 1.23 11.88 3.12
CA ALA A 312 -0.03 12.00 2.39
C ALA A 312 -0.07 13.24 1.49
N GLU A 313 0.48 14.37 1.94
CA GLU A 313 0.68 15.60 1.16
C GLU A 313 1.60 15.36 -0.04
N SER A 314 2.76 14.76 0.19
CA SER A 314 3.70 14.41 -0.88
C SER A 314 3.08 13.45 -1.90
N ASP A 315 2.35 12.43 -1.43
CA ASP A 315 1.70 11.44 -2.29
C ASP A 315 0.57 12.08 -3.12
N ALA A 316 -0.21 13.00 -2.53
CA ALA A 316 -1.26 13.75 -3.23
C ALA A 316 -0.69 14.73 -4.27
N GLN A 317 0.41 15.41 -3.95
CA GLN A 317 1.11 16.29 -4.89
C GLN A 317 1.66 15.51 -6.09
N LEU A 318 2.28 14.34 -5.85
CA LEU A 318 2.77 13.45 -6.91
C LEU A 318 1.64 13.10 -7.91
N VAL A 319 0.48 12.71 -7.38
CA VAL A 319 -0.69 12.34 -8.19
C VAL A 319 -1.19 13.54 -9.00
N SER A 320 -1.28 14.72 -8.37
CA SER A 320 -1.72 15.95 -9.01
C SER A 320 -0.81 16.33 -10.18
N GLU A 321 0.51 16.25 -9.99
CA GLU A 321 1.50 16.57 -11.04
C GLU A 321 1.43 15.59 -12.22
N VAL A 322 1.31 14.29 -11.95
CA VAL A 322 1.19 13.27 -13.00
C VAL A 322 -0.08 13.47 -13.81
N LEU A 323 -1.23 13.68 -13.15
CA LEU A 323 -2.49 13.95 -13.82
C LEU A 323 -2.43 15.24 -14.63
N GLN A 324 -1.82 16.29 -14.10
CA GLN A 324 -1.69 17.55 -14.81
C GLN A 324 -0.87 17.41 -16.10
N THR A 325 0.27 16.73 -16.01
CA THR A 325 1.23 16.63 -17.12
C THR A 325 0.81 15.63 -18.18
N GLN A 326 0.28 14.47 -17.78
CA GLN A 326 0.00 13.34 -18.68
C GLN A 326 -1.47 13.20 -19.07
N VAL A 327 -2.40 13.84 -18.36
CA VAL A 327 -3.85 13.74 -18.62
C VAL A 327 -4.45 15.10 -18.97
N ASN A 328 -4.39 16.07 -18.06
CA ASN A 328 -5.09 17.36 -18.23
C ASN A 328 -4.56 18.14 -19.41
N ARG A 329 -3.23 18.25 -19.55
CA ARG A 329 -2.62 19.00 -20.64
C ARG A 329 -2.95 18.41 -22.02
N PRO A 330 -2.80 17.09 -22.26
CA PRO A 330 -3.26 16.48 -23.51
C PRO A 330 -4.76 16.63 -23.76
N LEU A 331 -5.58 16.46 -22.73
CA LEU A 331 -7.04 16.59 -22.83
C LEU A 331 -7.46 18.01 -23.24
N LEU A 332 -6.99 19.03 -22.53
CA LEU A 332 -7.37 20.42 -22.80
C LEU A 332 -6.86 20.90 -24.16
N ARG A 333 -5.63 20.53 -24.54
CA ARG A 333 -5.13 20.81 -25.89
C ARG A 333 -5.97 20.13 -26.96
N SER A 334 -6.42 18.89 -26.72
CA SER A 334 -7.29 18.18 -27.67
C SER A 334 -8.69 18.79 -27.78
N LEU A 335 -9.21 19.41 -26.72
CA LEU A 335 -10.57 19.97 -26.67
C LEU A 335 -10.63 21.43 -27.15
N PHE A 336 -9.60 22.22 -26.85
CA PHE A 336 -9.63 23.67 -27.02
C PHE A 336 -8.47 24.25 -27.84
N ASP A 337 -7.42 23.47 -28.13
CA ASP A 337 -6.18 23.95 -28.77
C ASP A 337 -5.48 25.09 -27.99
N GLU A 338 -5.68 25.13 -26.68
CA GLU A 338 -5.13 26.16 -25.78
C GLU A 338 -4.25 25.54 -24.68
N GLU A 339 -3.35 26.34 -24.10
CA GLU A 339 -2.60 25.91 -22.91
C GLU A 339 -3.52 25.81 -21.68
N PRO A 340 -3.29 24.80 -20.81
CA PRO A 340 -4.06 24.62 -19.59
C PRO A 340 -4.02 25.86 -18.69
N ARG A 341 -5.21 26.33 -18.31
CA ARG A 341 -5.42 27.40 -17.30
C ARG A 341 -6.14 26.91 -16.05
N ALA A 342 -6.35 25.60 -15.98
CA ALA A 342 -6.91 24.89 -14.84
C ALA A 342 -6.03 23.67 -14.54
N THR A 343 -5.89 23.34 -13.26
CA THR A 343 -5.13 22.20 -12.77
C THR A 343 -5.94 21.42 -11.75
N ILE A 344 -5.71 20.12 -11.70
CA ILE A 344 -6.24 19.29 -10.61
C ILE A 344 -5.31 19.36 -9.41
N GLU A 345 -5.89 19.47 -8.23
CA GLU A 345 -5.22 19.27 -6.96
C GLU A 345 -5.94 18.17 -6.18
N VAL A 346 -5.22 17.09 -5.90
CA VAL A 346 -5.65 16.06 -4.97
C VAL A 346 -5.47 16.60 -3.57
N ARG A 347 -6.56 16.65 -2.81
CA ARG A 347 -6.49 17.18 -1.45
C ARG A 347 -5.71 16.20 -0.59
N ALA A 348 -4.75 16.69 0.15
CA ALA A 348 -4.23 16.00 1.32
C ALA A 348 -5.00 16.50 2.53
N GLY A 349 -5.49 15.58 3.35
CA GLY A 349 -6.22 15.98 4.54
C GLY A 349 -5.29 16.71 5.48
N ARG A 350 -5.48 18.02 5.65
CA ARG A 350 -4.97 18.68 6.84
C ARG A 350 -5.64 18.01 8.03
N THR A 351 -4.85 17.38 8.90
CA THR A 351 -5.39 16.89 10.18
C THR A 351 -6.06 18.07 10.88
N THR A 352 -7.39 18.04 10.94
CA THR A 352 -8.18 18.96 11.76
C THR A 352 -7.75 18.70 13.18
N GLN A 353 -6.92 19.58 13.73
CA GLN A 353 -6.71 19.69 15.16
C GLN A 353 -7.70 20.75 15.62
N PRO A 354 -8.89 20.39 16.14
CA PRO A 354 -9.95 21.37 16.39
C PRO A 354 -9.47 22.49 17.31
N GLU A 355 -8.59 22.16 18.27
CA GLU A 355 -7.97 23.12 19.17
C GLU A 355 -7.07 24.13 18.44
N ARG A 356 -6.21 23.66 17.52
CA ARG A 356 -5.29 24.51 16.75
C ARG A 356 -6.06 25.35 15.73
N ASP A 357 -7.06 24.75 15.09
CA ASP A 357 -7.95 25.47 14.19
C ASP A 357 -8.70 26.56 14.97
N LEU A 358 -9.29 26.25 16.13
CA LEU A 358 -9.94 27.25 16.99
C LEU A 358 -8.99 28.38 17.38
N GLN A 359 -7.73 28.09 17.67
CA GLN A 359 -6.71 29.11 17.94
C GLN A 359 -6.44 29.99 16.72
N VAL A 360 -6.36 29.42 15.51
CA VAL A 360 -6.18 30.19 14.27
C VAL A 360 -7.40 31.07 14.01
N TYR A 361 -8.61 30.55 14.11
CA TYR A 361 -9.85 31.34 13.96
C TYR A 361 -9.94 32.44 15.02
N ARG A 362 -9.55 32.15 16.26
CA ARG A 362 -9.49 33.16 17.34
C ARG A 362 -8.48 34.26 17.02
N LEU A 363 -7.27 33.90 16.60
CA LEU A 363 -6.22 34.87 16.27
C LEU A 363 -6.64 35.72 15.05
N ALA A 364 -7.23 35.10 14.03
CA ALA A 364 -7.73 35.79 12.85
C ALA A 364 -8.84 36.80 13.23
N TRP A 365 -9.75 36.41 14.13
CA TRP A 365 -10.76 37.31 14.70
C TRP A 365 -10.12 38.46 15.48
N GLU A 366 -9.14 38.17 16.35
CA GLU A 366 -8.40 39.19 17.12
C GLU A 366 -7.59 40.14 16.22
N MET A 367 -7.10 39.66 15.07
CA MET A 367 -6.44 40.47 14.04
C MET A 367 -7.41 41.24 13.12
N GLY A 368 -8.72 41.08 13.30
CA GLY A 368 -9.74 41.76 12.51
C GLY A 368 -9.93 41.21 11.10
N ILE A 369 -9.50 39.98 10.83
CA ILE A 369 -9.73 39.29 9.56
C ILE A 369 -11.21 38.86 9.52
N PRO A 370 -11.97 39.20 8.47
CA PRO A 370 -13.35 38.74 8.33
C PRO A 370 -13.41 37.23 8.12
N LEU A 371 -14.21 36.53 8.92
CA LEU A 371 -14.35 35.08 8.89
C LEU A 371 -15.77 34.70 8.45
N SER A 372 -15.88 33.74 7.54
CA SER A 372 -17.17 33.17 7.10
C SER A 372 -17.74 32.27 8.19
N ALA A 373 -18.98 32.55 8.62
CA ALA A 373 -19.70 31.70 9.56
C ALA A 373 -20.04 30.33 8.95
N HIS A 374 -20.27 30.27 7.64
CA HIS A 374 -20.47 29.02 6.90
C HIS A 374 -19.22 28.16 6.97
N ASP A 375 -18.05 28.74 6.65
CA ASP A 375 -16.79 27.99 6.59
C ASP A 375 -16.36 27.53 7.98
N PHE A 376 -16.59 28.35 9.02
CA PHE A 376 -16.36 27.95 10.41
C PHE A 376 -17.23 26.75 10.80
N ARG A 377 -18.53 26.79 10.47
CA ARG A 377 -19.45 25.68 10.78
C ARG A 377 -19.08 24.41 10.02
N GLU A 378 -18.79 24.53 8.73
CA GLU A 378 -18.35 23.40 7.90
C GLU A 378 -17.07 22.78 8.47
N ARG A 379 -16.09 23.62 8.84
CA ARG A 379 -14.80 23.19 9.39
C ARG A 379 -14.93 22.39 10.70
N PHE A 380 -15.85 22.79 11.57
CA PHE A 380 -16.08 22.12 12.86
C PHE A 380 -17.27 21.15 12.86
N HIS A 381 -17.85 20.86 11.68
CA HIS A 381 -19.04 20.02 11.53
C HIS A 381 -20.20 20.46 12.43
N LEU A 382 -20.39 21.77 12.61
CA LEU A 382 -21.45 22.36 13.41
C LEU A 382 -22.68 22.59 12.52
N ALA A 383 -23.83 22.11 12.98
CA ALA A 383 -25.10 22.39 12.29
C ALA A 383 -25.45 23.87 12.39
N GLU A 384 -26.07 24.41 11.33
CA GLU A 384 -26.68 25.73 11.40
C GLU A 384 -27.93 25.65 12.29
N PRO A 385 -28.05 26.50 13.31
CA PRO A 385 -29.25 26.50 14.15
C PRO A 385 -30.46 26.98 13.35
N THR A 386 -31.56 26.24 13.45
CA THR A 386 -32.89 26.62 12.97
C THR A 386 -33.63 27.44 14.03
N GLU A 387 -34.71 28.14 13.66
CA GLU A 387 -35.54 28.91 14.61
C GLU A 387 -36.09 28.07 15.77
N GLU A 388 -36.17 26.74 15.60
CA GLU A 388 -36.66 25.79 16.59
C GLU A 388 -35.56 25.18 17.48
N THR A 389 -34.27 25.44 17.21
CA THR A 389 -33.18 24.86 18.01
C THR A 389 -32.83 25.74 19.20
N ALA A 390 -32.88 25.17 20.41
CA ALA A 390 -32.46 25.85 21.63
C ALA A 390 -30.96 26.18 21.57
N LEU A 391 -30.63 27.47 21.63
CA LEU A 391 -29.26 27.97 21.59
C LEU A 391 -28.62 27.93 22.99
N ILE A 392 -27.33 27.58 23.05
CA ILE A 392 -26.51 27.70 24.27
C ILE A 392 -25.73 29.02 24.19
N GLY A 393 -26.09 29.99 25.06
CA GLY A 393 -25.44 31.30 25.19
C GLY A 393 -26.10 32.42 24.38
N ASP A 394 -26.16 33.63 24.96
CA ASP A 394 -26.69 34.81 24.27
C ASP A 394 -25.78 35.19 23.09
N ALA A 395 -26.38 35.43 21.92
CA ALA A 395 -25.68 35.98 20.76
C ALA A 395 -25.09 37.35 21.14
N LYS A 396 -23.78 37.42 21.39
CA LYS A 396 -23.10 38.70 21.62
C LYS A 396 -23.25 39.55 20.36
N GLY A 397 -24.01 40.63 20.51
CA GLY A 397 -24.58 41.42 19.42
C GLY A 397 -23.58 41.79 18.32
N ALA A 398 -24.00 41.56 17.08
CA ALA A 398 -23.49 42.27 15.93
C ALA A 398 -23.81 43.77 16.13
N GLN A 399 -22.81 44.55 16.54
CA GLN A 399 -22.90 46.00 16.40
C GLN A 399 -22.91 46.30 14.90
N SER A 400 -24.06 46.75 14.41
CA SER A 400 -24.20 47.39 13.12
C SER A 400 -23.22 48.55 13.02
N ARG A 401 -22.24 48.46 12.12
CA ARG A 401 -21.58 49.64 11.57
C ARG A 401 -22.40 50.08 10.38
N GLY A 402 -23.08 51.21 10.54
CA GLY A 402 -23.68 51.97 9.43
C GLY A 402 -22.63 52.64 8.57
#